data_AF-A0AAD9IYH2-F1
#
_entry.id   AF-A0AAD9IYH2-F1
#
_cell.length_a   1.000
_cell.length_b   1.000
_cell.length_c   1.000
_cell.angle_alpha   90.00
_cell.angle_beta   90.00
_cell.angle_gamma   90.00
#
_symmetry.space_group_name_H-M   'P 1'
#
loop_
_entity.id
_entity.type
_entity.pdbx_description
1 polymer ?
#
loop_
_entity_poly.entity_id
_entity_poly.type
_entity_poly.pdbx_seq_one_letter_code
_entity_poly.pdbx_strand_id
1 'polypeptide(L)'
;MCYTLESNIDVPMSPTPPRSSPTPPRSPILMDMSDSDPLSPDLNESSLLDPTPIDIPTTVHEVQYKIMFSVHTFVRHEDSTKQVPLVTSMMSRRSKQDYITIFRGILDSLASPPQVQRVVLDYEEATWRAMRIVMSNIKVQGCAFHFTQAVYRHV
;
A
#
# COMPACT_ATOMS: atom_id res chain seq x y z
N MET A 1 14.13 8.51 2.10
CA MET A 1 14.61 7.36 1.30
C MET A 1 13.60 7.15 0.19
N CYS A 2 13.96 7.53 -1.03
CA CYS A 2 13.03 7.71 -2.16
C CYS A 2 13.44 6.74 -3.27
N TYR A 3 12.65 5.69 -3.48
CA TYR A 3 12.90 4.68 -4.49
C TYR A 3 11.93 4.89 -5.63
N THR A 4 12.41 4.94 -6.86
CA THR A 4 11.57 5.31 -8.01
C THR A 4 11.53 4.22 -9.06
N LEU A 5 10.33 3.73 -9.37
CA LEU A 5 10.07 2.83 -10.48
C LEU A 5 9.68 3.66 -11.71
N GLU A 6 10.52 3.65 -12.75
CA GLU A 6 10.15 4.17 -14.06
C GLU A 6 9.48 3.04 -14.87
N SER A 7 8.16 3.08 -14.93
CA SER A 7 7.38 2.28 -15.87
C SER A 7 6.70 3.21 -16.88
N ASN A 8 6.80 2.91 -18.16
CA ASN A 8 5.98 3.53 -19.19
C ASN A 8 4.56 2.93 -19.07
N ILE A 9 3.79 3.40 -18.10
CA ILE A 9 2.36 3.07 -18.02
C ILE A 9 1.65 4.31 -18.54
N ASP A 10 1.33 4.30 -19.84
CA ASP A 10 0.19 5.08 -20.32
C ASP A 10 -1.04 4.42 -19.70
N VAL A 11 -1.64 5.07 -18.72
CA VAL A 11 -2.97 4.69 -18.23
C VAL A 11 -3.96 5.37 -19.16
N PRO A 12 -4.61 4.66 -20.11
CA PRO A 12 -5.73 5.24 -20.81
C PRO A 12 -6.85 5.47 -19.78
N MET A 13 -7.11 6.72 -19.42
CA MET A 13 -8.35 7.04 -18.72
C MET A 13 -9.50 6.67 -19.63
N SER A 14 -10.39 5.79 -19.16
CA SER A 14 -11.68 5.58 -19.81
C SER A 14 -12.40 6.94 -19.96
N PRO A 15 -13.08 7.19 -21.10
CA PRO A 15 -13.81 8.44 -21.28
C PRO A 15 -14.77 8.65 -20.12
N THR A 16 -14.74 9.85 -19.55
CA THR A 16 -15.67 10.28 -18.52
C THR A 16 -17.09 10.12 -19.08
N PRO A 17 -17.99 9.35 -18.43
CA PRO A 17 -19.36 9.26 -18.92
C PRO A 17 -19.99 10.66 -18.92
N PRO A 18 -20.81 11.00 -19.93
CA PRO A 18 -21.46 12.29 -19.99
C PRO A 18 -22.29 12.51 -18.72
N ARG A 19 -22.19 13.72 -18.18
CA ARG A 19 -22.91 14.17 -17.00
C ARG A 19 -24.40 13.91 -17.19
N SER A 20 -24.94 12.90 -16.51
CA SER A 20 -26.37 12.65 -16.50
C SER A 20 -27.08 13.85 -15.87
N SER A 21 -28.14 14.30 -16.51
CA SER A 21 -29.02 15.35 -16.00
C SER A 21 -29.63 14.92 -14.66
N PRO A 22 -29.94 15.88 -13.76
CA PRO A 22 -30.50 15.55 -12.46
C PRO A 22 -31.85 14.85 -12.64
N THR A 23 -31.98 13.66 -12.07
CA THR A 23 -33.27 12.97 -11.96
C THR A 23 -34.09 13.61 -10.83
N PRO A 24 -35.41 13.79 -11.01
CA PRO A 24 -36.25 14.33 -9.95
C PRO A 24 -36.37 13.34 -8.78
N PRO A 25 -36.62 13.83 -7.55
CA PRO A 25 -36.70 12.97 -6.37
C PRO A 25 -37.88 12.00 -6.48
N ARG A 26 -37.63 10.72 -6.18
CA ARG A 26 -38.67 9.70 -6.04
C ARG A 26 -39.48 9.96 -4.76
N SER A 27 -40.80 9.87 -4.88
CA SER A 27 -41.75 9.91 -3.75
C SER A 27 -41.49 8.76 -2.76
N PRO A 28 -41.75 8.97 -1.45
CA PRO A 28 -41.51 7.95 -0.43
C PRO A 28 -42.48 6.77 -0.57
N ILE A 29 -41.92 5.56 -0.50
CA ILE A 29 -42.67 4.30 -0.42
C ILE A 29 -43.19 4.17 1.01
N LEU A 30 -44.52 4.11 1.15
CA LEU A 30 -45.21 3.76 2.38
C LEU A 30 -45.02 2.25 2.60
N MET A 31 -44.23 1.85 3.60
CA MET A 31 -44.18 0.45 4.05
C MET A 31 -45.24 0.26 5.14
N ASP A 32 -46.16 -0.64 4.86
CA ASP A 32 -47.24 -1.08 5.73
C ASP A 32 -46.68 -1.85 6.93
N MET A 33 -47.17 -1.53 8.13
CA MET A 33 -46.79 -2.16 9.39
C MET A 33 -47.88 -3.16 9.78
N SER A 34 -47.70 -4.41 9.39
CA SER A 34 -48.40 -5.54 10.01
C SER A 34 -47.62 -6.81 9.75
N ASP A 35 -46.93 -7.30 10.78
CA ASP A 35 -47.09 -8.67 11.26
C ASP A 35 -46.25 -8.86 12.52
N SER A 36 -46.98 -9.03 13.62
CA SER A 36 -46.49 -9.40 14.94
C SER A 36 -46.56 -10.91 15.04
N ASP A 37 -45.48 -11.57 15.43
CA ASP A 37 -45.49 -12.96 15.87
C ASP A 37 -44.46 -13.18 17.01
N PRO A 38 -44.67 -14.19 17.88
CA PRO A 38 -44.72 -13.96 19.32
C PRO A 38 -43.44 -14.32 20.07
N LEU A 39 -43.31 -13.75 21.26
CA LEU A 39 -42.37 -14.11 22.32
C LEU A 39 -42.23 -15.63 22.50
N SER A 40 -41.00 -16.13 22.47
CA SER A 40 -40.61 -17.41 23.04
C SER A 40 -39.62 -17.20 24.22
N PRO A 41 -39.66 -18.07 25.24
CA PRO A 41 -39.36 -17.71 26.62
C PRO A 41 -37.89 -17.87 27.02
N ASP A 42 -37.51 -17.05 28.01
CA ASP A 42 -36.30 -17.03 28.83
C ASP A 42 -35.39 -18.26 28.77
N LEU A 43 -34.27 -18.12 28.05
CA LEU A 43 -33.06 -18.89 28.31
C LEU A 43 -32.14 -18.04 29.20
N ASN A 44 -32.13 -18.43 30.47
CA ASN A 44 -31.24 -18.01 31.55
C ASN A 44 -29.85 -17.53 31.09
N GLU A 45 -29.60 -16.22 31.24
CA GLU A 45 -28.33 -15.56 30.89
C GLU A 45 -27.17 -15.89 31.86
N SER A 46 -27.40 -16.74 32.89
CA SER A 46 -26.43 -16.97 33.97
C SER A 46 -25.38 -18.07 33.71
N SER A 47 -25.31 -18.67 32.52
CA SER A 47 -24.39 -19.79 32.24
C SER A 47 -23.44 -19.58 31.06
N LEU A 48 -23.35 -18.37 30.50
CA LEU A 48 -22.35 -18.04 29.50
C LEU A 48 -21.02 -17.70 30.18
N LEU A 49 -20.23 -18.76 30.38
CA LEU A 49 -18.77 -18.79 30.36
C LEU A 49 -18.07 -17.57 31.00
N ASP A 50 -17.65 -17.79 32.25
CA ASP A 50 -16.57 -17.04 32.89
C ASP A 50 -15.43 -16.83 31.88
N PRO A 51 -15.12 -15.58 31.46
CA PRO A 51 -14.02 -15.34 30.55
C PRO A 51 -12.74 -15.62 31.33
N THR A 52 -12.22 -16.84 31.20
CA THR A 52 -10.84 -17.13 31.60
C THR A 52 -9.97 -16.01 31.04
N PRO A 53 -9.19 -15.29 31.87
CA PRO A 53 -8.34 -14.23 31.38
C PRO A 53 -7.51 -14.78 30.23
N ILE A 54 -7.74 -14.25 29.04
CA ILE A 54 -6.86 -14.52 27.92
C ILE A 54 -5.53 -13.93 28.36
N ASP A 55 -4.56 -14.78 28.66
CA ASP A 55 -3.17 -14.39 28.87
C ASP A 55 -2.67 -13.82 27.53
N ILE A 56 -3.02 -12.56 27.26
CA ILE A 56 -2.39 -11.77 26.23
C ILE A 56 -0.95 -11.61 26.72
N PRO A 57 0.06 -12.14 26.02
CA PRO A 57 1.43 -11.99 26.46
C PRO A 57 1.75 -10.50 26.60
N THR A 58 1.88 -10.03 27.84
CA THR A 58 2.11 -8.61 28.19
C THR A 58 3.46 -8.12 27.66
N THR A 59 4.31 -9.02 27.19
CA THR A 59 5.56 -8.69 26.51
C THR A 59 5.28 -8.36 25.03
N VAL A 60 4.55 -7.27 24.79
CA VAL A 60 4.70 -6.55 23.52
C VAL A 60 6.12 -6.00 23.53
N HIS A 61 7.06 -6.73 22.92
CA HIS A 61 8.31 -6.10 22.52
C HIS A 61 7.91 -4.92 21.64
N GLU A 62 8.06 -3.69 22.14
CA GLU A 62 7.85 -2.49 21.35
C GLU A 62 8.83 -2.54 20.18
N VAL A 63 8.36 -3.08 19.06
CA VAL A 63 9.09 -3.02 17.81
C VAL A 63 9.00 -1.57 17.37
N GLN A 64 10.00 -0.76 17.75
CA GLN A 64 10.07 0.63 17.34
C GLN A 64 10.31 0.68 15.83
N TYR A 65 9.27 1.01 15.06
CA TYR A 65 9.35 1.26 13.63
C TYR A 65 10.01 2.63 13.37
N LYS A 66 11.35 2.67 13.38
CA LYS A 66 12.13 3.91 13.21
C LYS A 66 12.40 4.29 11.76
N ILE A 67 12.04 3.42 10.81
CA ILE A 67 12.53 3.51 9.44
C ILE A 67 11.33 3.63 8.51
N MET A 68 11.32 4.67 7.69
CA MET A 68 10.35 4.83 6.61
C MET A 68 11.02 4.48 5.28
N PHE A 69 10.44 3.52 4.57
CA PHE A 69 10.80 3.13 3.22
C PHE A 69 9.66 3.51 2.27
N SER A 70 9.97 4.19 1.16
CA SER A 70 8.93 4.65 0.23
C SER A 70 9.28 4.38 -1.23
N VAL A 71 8.37 3.70 -1.93
CA VAL A 71 8.44 3.44 -3.37
C VAL A 71 7.50 4.41 -4.07
N HIS A 72 8.03 5.09 -5.07
CA HIS A 72 7.37 6.09 -5.89
C HIS A 72 7.38 5.63 -7.34
N THR A 73 6.46 6.14 -8.13
CA THR A 73 6.43 5.96 -9.58
C THR A 73 6.18 7.29 -10.27
N PHE A 74 6.36 7.33 -11.58
CA PHE A 74 5.99 8.48 -12.38
C PHE A 74 4.69 8.20 -13.12
N VAL A 75 3.75 9.13 -12.99
CA VAL A 75 2.55 9.18 -13.81
C VAL A 75 2.77 10.25 -14.87
N ARG A 76 2.62 9.87 -16.13
CA ARG A 76 2.64 10.80 -17.26
C ARG A 76 1.21 11.01 -17.77
N HIS A 77 0.88 12.27 -18.04
CA HIS A 77 -0.35 12.66 -18.71
C HIS A 77 -0.03 13.86 -19.60
N GLU A 78 -0.27 13.73 -20.90
CA GLU A 78 0.11 14.73 -21.92
C GLU A 78 1.60 15.12 -21.76
N ASP A 79 1.87 16.42 -21.57
CA ASP A 79 3.20 16.97 -21.37
C ASP A 79 3.62 17.04 -19.89
N SER A 80 2.79 16.50 -18.98
CA SER A 80 3.05 16.50 -17.55
C SER A 80 3.56 15.14 -17.07
N THR A 81 4.67 15.15 -16.34
CA THR A 81 5.14 13.99 -15.58
C THR A 81 5.17 14.35 -14.10
N LYS A 82 4.50 13.56 -13.27
CA LYS A 82 4.43 13.74 -11.82
C LYS A 82 4.93 12.49 -11.11
N GLN A 83 5.75 12.69 -10.10
CA GLN A 83 6.13 11.61 -9.19
C GLN A 83 5.00 11.41 -8.17
N VAL A 84 4.57 10.18 -7.96
CA VAL A 84 3.53 9.82 -7.00
C VAL A 84 4.02 8.67 -6.10
N PRO A 85 3.75 8.72 -4.78
CA PRO A 85 4.06 7.60 -3.89
C PRO A 85 3.14 6.41 -4.21
N LEU A 86 3.72 5.24 -4.42
CA LEU A 86 3.00 3.99 -4.63
C LEU A 86 2.83 3.23 -3.31
N VAL A 87 3.91 3.10 -2.54
CA VAL A 87 3.90 2.39 -1.25
C VAL A 87 4.80 3.10 -0.25
N THR A 88 4.31 3.23 0.98
CA THR A 88 5.10 3.65 2.14
C THR A 88 5.03 2.54 3.19
N SER A 89 6.19 2.08 3.64
CA SER A 89 6.34 1.02 4.64
C SER A 89 7.11 1.52 5.85
N MET A 90 6.55 1.28 7.03
CA MET A 90 7.20 1.50 8.31
C MET A 90 7.92 0.22 8.72
N MET A 91 9.24 0.29 8.82
CA MET A 91 10.12 -0.85 9.01
C MET A 91 10.85 -0.75 10.35
N SER A 92 11.09 -1.90 10.97
CA SER A 92 11.92 -2.01 12.18
C SER A 92 13.38 -2.30 11.85
N ARG A 93 13.66 -2.86 10.66
CA ARG A 93 14.98 -3.26 10.16
C ARG A 93 15.10 -2.95 8.67
N ARG A 94 16.33 -2.93 8.15
CA ARG A 94 16.68 -2.70 6.73
C ARG A 94 17.54 -3.83 6.18
N SER A 95 17.17 -5.08 6.42
CA SER A 95 17.92 -6.20 5.86
C SER A 95 17.54 -6.43 4.39
N LYS A 96 18.43 -7.09 3.65
CA LYS A 96 18.14 -7.55 2.28
C LYS A 96 16.84 -8.36 2.22
N GLN A 97 16.59 -9.21 3.22
CA GLN A 97 15.40 -10.07 3.24
C GLN A 97 14.12 -9.26 3.45
N ASP A 98 14.17 -8.22 4.30
CA ASP A 98 13.04 -7.31 4.51
C ASP A 98 12.63 -6.63 3.20
N TYR A 99 13.62 -6.14 2.43
CA TYR A 99 13.36 -5.54 1.12
C TYR A 99 12.83 -6.55 0.10
N ILE A 100 13.34 -7.78 0.06
CA ILE A 100 12.80 -8.83 -0.82
C ILE A 100 11.31 -9.06 -0.52
N THR A 101 10.96 -9.19 0.76
CA THR A 101 9.57 -9.38 1.19
C THR A 101 8.69 -8.22 0.76
N ILE A 102 9.14 -6.98 0.98
CA ILE A 102 8.39 -5.78 0.58
C ILE A 102 8.22 -5.73 -0.95
N PHE A 103 9.30 -5.90 -1.72
CA PHE A 103 9.23 -5.82 -3.18
C PHE A 103 8.33 -6.90 -3.78
N ARG A 104 8.40 -8.14 -3.29
CA ARG A 104 7.48 -9.20 -3.71
C ARG A 104 6.04 -8.86 -3.36
N GLY A 105 5.78 -8.43 -2.12
CA GLY A 105 4.44 -8.01 -1.69
C GLY A 105 3.87 -6.88 -2.56
N ILE A 106 4.70 -5.92 -2.98
CA ILE A 106 4.29 -4.88 -3.93
C ILE A 106 3.91 -5.49 -5.27
N LEU A 107 4.75 -6.33 -5.87
CA LEU A 107 4.49 -6.95 -7.17
C LEU A 107 3.26 -7.86 -7.15
N ASP A 108 3.09 -8.64 -6.09
CA ASP A 108 1.95 -9.55 -5.89
C ASP A 108 0.63 -8.78 -5.69
N SER A 109 0.70 -7.52 -5.23
CA SER A 109 -0.47 -6.65 -5.08
C SER A 109 -0.90 -5.96 -6.37
N LEU A 110 -0.08 -6.00 -7.42
CA LEU A 110 -0.43 -5.41 -8.71
C LEU A 110 -1.30 -6.39 -9.50
N ALA A 111 -2.34 -5.87 -10.17
CA ALA A 111 -3.24 -6.70 -10.99
C ALA A 111 -2.53 -7.44 -12.13
N SER A 112 -1.36 -6.96 -12.54
CA SER A 112 -0.52 -7.59 -13.57
C SER A 112 0.96 -7.26 -13.33
N PRO A 113 1.90 -8.10 -13.80
CA PRO A 113 3.32 -7.81 -13.74
C PRO A 113 3.65 -6.46 -14.41
N PRO A 114 4.34 -5.54 -13.71
CA PRO A 114 4.60 -4.22 -14.25
C PRO A 114 5.75 -4.25 -15.27
N GLN A 115 5.63 -3.49 -16.35
CA GLN A 115 6.66 -3.33 -17.37
C GLN A 115 7.69 -2.25 -16.97
N VAL A 116 8.34 -2.44 -15.82
CA VAL A 116 9.39 -1.54 -15.33
C VAL A 116 10.67 -1.82 -16.12
N GLN A 117 11.30 -0.78 -16.67
CA GLN A 117 12.58 -0.89 -17.36
C GLN A 117 13.75 -0.41 -16.50
N ARG A 118 13.49 0.58 -15.65
CA ARG A 118 14.50 1.19 -14.79
C ARG A 118 13.95 1.41 -13.39
N VAL A 119 14.83 1.16 -12.42
CA VAL A 119 14.59 1.51 -11.03
C VAL A 119 15.72 2.37 -10.53
N VAL A 120 15.37 3.50 -9.92
CA VAL A 120 16.30 4.38 -9.22
C VAL A 120 16.22 4.09 -7.73
N LEU A 121 17.35 3.71 -7.14
CA LEU A 121 17.46 3.40 -5.72
C LEU A 121 18.52 4.27 -5.04
N ASP A 122 18.37 4.45 -3.74
CA ASP A 122 19.42 5.00 -2.90
C ASP A 122 20.63 4.06 -2.88
N TYR A 123 21.83 4.55 -2.60
CA TYR A 123 23.09 3.76 -2.61
C TYR A 123 23.21 2.82 -1.39
N GLU A 124 22.11 2.18 -1.01
CA GLU A 124 22.08 1.18 0.05
C GLU A 124 22.21 -0.23 -0.56
N GLU A 125 23.28 -0.94 -0.16
CA GLU A 125 23.64 -2.24 -0.71
C GLU A 125 22.51 -3.29 -0.60
N ALA A 126 21.85 -3.35 0.55
CA ALA A 126 20.79 -4.32 0.82
C ALA A 126 19.63 -4.17 -0.17
N THR A 127 19.24 -2.94 -0.49
CA THR A 127 18.15 -2.64 -1.41
C THR A 127 18.51 -2.98 -2.85
N TRP A 128 19.74 -2.70 -3.28
CA TRP A 128 20.23 -3.06 -4.62
C TRP A 128 20.27 -4.57 -4.82
N ARG A 129 20.80 -5.31 -3.84
CA ARG A 129 20.84 -6.77 -3.89
C ARG A 129 19.43 -7.36 -3.92
N ALA A 130 18.52 -6.85 -3.08
CA ALA A 130 17.13 -7.29 -3.06
C ALA A 130 16.42 -7.04 -4.40
N MET A 131 16.56 -5.84 -4.96
CA MET A 131 15.92 -5.48 -6.23
C MET A 131 16.39 -6.38 -7.39
N ARG A 132 17.69 -6.66 -7.50
CA ARG A 132 18.22 -7.57 -8.54
C ARG A 132 17.73 -9.02 -8.40
N ILE A 133 17.43 -9.45 -7.18
CA ILE A 133 16.85 -10.79 -6.93
C ILE A 133 15.38 -10.82 -7.32
N VAL A 134 14.63 -9.75 -7.06
CA VAL A 134 13.18 -9.71 -7.29
C VAL A 134 12.86 -9.39 -8.76
N MET A 135 13.64 -8.54 -9.40
CA MET A 135 13.51 -8.17 -10.80
C MET A 135 14.86 -8.28 -11.51
N SER A 136 15.07 -9.36 -12.27
CA SER A 136 16.37 -9.65 -12.91
C SER A 136 16.62 -8.87 -14.21
N ASN A 137 15.55 -8.41 -14.88
CA ASN A 137 15.63 -7.84 -16.23
C ASN A 137 15.45 -6.32 -16.26
N ILE A 138 15.89 -5.63 -15.21
CA ILE A 138 15.77 -4.17 -15.09
C ILE A 138 17.12 -3.49 -14.93
N LYS A 139 17.19 -2.22 -15.36
CA LYS A 139 18.33 -1.36 -15.06
C LYS A 139 18.18 -0.76 -13.67
N VAL A 140 19.05 -1.16 -12.75
CA VAL A 140 19.17 -0.52 -11.43
C VAL A 140 20.16 0.64 -11.52
N GLN A 141 19.74 1.83 -11.09
CA GLN A 141 20.54 3.05 -11.09
C GLN A 141 20.52 3.71 -9.71
N GLY A 142 21.61 4.38 -9.34
CA GLY A 142 21.67 5.20 -8.13
C GLY A 142 20.93 6.53 -8.27
N CYS A 143 20.31 6.97 -7.17
CA CYS A 143 19.64 8.26 -7.09
C CYS A 143 20.65 9.41 -7.07
N ALA A 144 20.64 10.25 -8.11
CA ALA A 144 21.53 11.40 -8.22
C ALA A 144 21.34 12.38 -7.05
N PHE A 145 20.11 12.62 -6.61
CA PHE A 145 19.82 13.50 -5.48
C PHE A 145 20.51 13.03 -4.19
N HIS A 146 20.40 11.74 -3.86
CA HIS A 146 21.06 11.19 -2.67
C HIS A 146 22.57 11.12 -2.83
N PHE A 147 23.08 10.88 -4.04
CA PHE A 147 24.52 10.98 -4.32
C PHE A 147 25.04 12.39 -4.07
N THR A 148 24.38 13.41 -4.65
CA THR A 148 24.73 14.82 -4.46
C THR A 148 24.70 15.19 -2.99
N GLN A 149 23.66 14.80 -2.24
CA GLN A 149 23.64 15.02 -0.79
C GLN A 149 24.79 14.34 -0.06
N ALA A 150 25.12 13.09 -0.42
CA ALA A 150 26.22 12.38 0.19
C ALA A 150 27.55 13.09 -0.05
N VAL A 151 27.79 13.58 -1.28
CA VAL A 151 28.98 14.37 -1.63
C VAL A 151 29.01 15.65 -0.79
N TYR A 152 27.98 16.50 -0.87
CA TYR A 152 27.96 17.81 -0.18
C TYR A 152 28.07 17.74 1.35
N ARG A 153 27.69 16.64 1.99
CA ARG A 153 27.85 16.47 3.44
C ARG A 153 29.28 16.11 3.86
N HIS A 154 30.14 15.76 2.90
CA HIS A 154 31.52 15.33 3.13
C HIS A 154 32.56 16.25 2.46
N VAL A 155 32.13 17.37 1.85
CA VAL A 155 33.02 18.44 1.35
C VAL A 155 32.94 19.67 2.24
#